data_AF-A0AAJ1VNN8-F1
#
_entry.id   AF-A0AAJ1VNN8-F1
#
_cell.length_a   1.000
_cell.length_b   1.000
_cell.length_c   1.000
_cell.angle_alpha   90.00
_cell.angle_beta   90.00
_cell.angle_gamma   90.00
#
_symmetry.space_group_name_H-M   'P 1'
#
loop_
_entity.id
_entity.type
_entity.pdbx_description
1 polymer ?
#
loop_
_entity_poly.entity_id
_entity_poly.type
_entity_poly.pdbx_seq_one_letter_code
_entity_poly.pdbx_strand_id
1 'polypeptide(L)'
;MSCNHWAPASAQIIDFLIAYGATQIIAIGSCGVLQDEAENSLLVVTEALRDEGTSYHYLPAAPSICLDNDVTISIQSSLAGLG
;
A
#
# COMPACT_ATOMS: atom_id res chain seq x y z
N MET A 1 -5.02 -4.09 10.49
CA MET A 1 -4.58 -5.39 9.93
C MET A 1 -3.07 -5.43 10.06
N SER A 2 -2.49 -6.42 10.73
CA SER A 2 -1.02 -6.46 10.81
C SER A 2 -0.47 -6.85 9.44
N CYS A 3 0.29 -5.94 8.83
CA CYS A 3 0.97 -6.17 7.56
C CYS A 3 1.88 -7.42 7.60
N ASN A 4 2.23 -7.86 8.80
CA ASN A 4 3.18 -8.92 9.14
C ASN A 4 2.78 -10.30 8.59
N HIS A 5 1.49 -10.69 8.61
CA HIS A 5 1.09 -12.05 8.21
C HIS A 5 1.02 -12.20 6.68
N TRP A 6 0.57 -11.16 5.99
CA TRP A 6 0.29 -11.23 4.55
C TRP A 6 1.45 -10.75 3.68
N ALA A 7 2.40 -9.99 4.23
CA ALA A 7 3.52 -9.45 3.46
C ALA A 7 4.29 -10.48 2.59
N PRO A 8 4.70 -11.66 3.09
CA PRO A 8 5.43 -12.61 2.25
C PRO A 8 4.56 -13.21 1.14
N ALA A 9 3.27 -13.47 1.42
CA ALA A 9 2.33 -13.96 0.41
C ALA A 9 2.04 -12.89 -0.66
N SER A 10 1.88 -11.63 -0.24
CA SER A 10 1.69 -10.49 -1.14
C SER A 10 2.92 -10.27 -2.02
N ALA A 11 4.13 -10.34 -1.46
CA ALA A 11 5.37 -10.22 -2.23
C ALA A 11 5.46 -11.30 -3.32
N GLN A 12 5.14 -12.56 -2.99
CA GLN A 12 5.10 -13.64 -3.99
C GLN A 12 4.12 -13.34 -5.14
N ILE A 13 2.92 -12.87 -4.82
CA ILE A 13 1.91 -12.54 -5.85
C ILE A 13 2.41 -11.38 -6.72
N ILE A 14 2.96 -10.35 -6.11
CA ILE A 14 3.49 -9.17 -6.82
C ILE A 14 4.67 -9.58 -7.73
N ASP A 15 5.57 -10.43 -7.26
CA ASP A 15 6.69 -10.95 -8.05
C ASP A 15 6.19 -11.70 -9.30
N PHE A 16 5.14 -12.51 -9.17
CA PHE A 16 4.52 -13.15 -10.33
C PHE A 16 3.90 -12.14 -11.29
N LEU A 17 3.15 -11.15 -10.78
CA LEU A 17 2.53 -10.12 -11.63
C LEU A 17 3.58 -9.33 -12.42
N ILE A 18 4.68 -8.94 -11.77
CA ILE A 18 5.80 -8.24 -12.42
C ILE A 18 6.44 -9.16 -13.48
N ALA A 19 6.67 -10.43 -13.16
CA ALA A 19 7.21 -11.41 -14.12
C ALA A 19 6.29 -11.61 -15.34
N TYR A 20 4.97 -11.48 -15.18
CA TYR A 20 4.00 -11.51 -16.28
C TYR A 20 3.83 -10.16 -17.01
N GLY A 21 4.62 -9.14 -16.67
CA GLY A 21 4.66 -7.85 -17.37
C GLY A 21 3.74 -6.78 -16.79
N ALA A 22 3.22 -6.95 -15.57
CA ALA A 22 2.50 -5.88 -14.89
C ALA A 22 3.46 -4.72 -14.58
N THR A 23 3.07 -3.51 -14.99
CA THR A 23 3.84 -2.28 -14.75
C THR A 23 3.20 -1.36 -13.71
N GLN A 24 1.92 -1.60 -13.39
CA GLN A 24 1.14 -0.83 -12.43
C GLN A 24 0.33 -1.81 -11.58
N ILE A 25 0.46 -1.71 -10.25
CA ILE A 25 -0.21 -2.58 -9.30
C ILE A 25 -0.85 -1.69 -8.24
N ILE A 26 -2.17 -1.83 -8.06
CA ILE A 26 -2.94 -1.11 -7.04
C ILE A 26 -3.40 -2.13 -6.00
N ALA A 27 -2.98 -1.96 -4.76
CA ALA A 27 -3.42 -2.77 -3.63
C ALA A 27 -4.62 -2.10 -2.95
N ILE A 28 -5.71 -2.87 -2.76
CA ILE A 28 -6.93 -2.41 -2.10
C ILE A 28 -7.24 -3.37 -0.97
N GLY A 29 -7.55 -2.83 0.20
CA GLY A 29 -7.93 -3.59 1.37
C GLY A 29 -8.57 -2.69 2.41
N SER A 30 -9.05 -3.28 3.49
CA SER A 30 -9.51 -2.52 4.65
C SER A 30 -8.39 -2.38 5.68
N CYS A 31 -8.48 -1.34 6.50
CA CYS A 31 -7.56 -1.13 7.62
C CYS A 31 -8.33 -0.62 8.84
N GLY A 32 -7.68 -0.71 10.00
CA GLY A 32 -8.19 -0.05 11.21
C GLY A 32 -7.53 1.31 11.34
N VAL A 33 -8.27 2.29 11.87
CA VAL A 33 -7.76 3.63 12.16
C VAL A 33 -7.28 3.71 13.60
N LEU A 34 -6.20 4.47 13.82
CA LEU A 34 -5.68 4.75 15.16
C LEU A 34 -6.21 6.07 15.74
N GLN A 35 -6.84 6.89 14.91
CA GLN A 35 -7.48 8.15 15.26
C GLN A 35 -8.99 8.00 15.15
N ASP A 36 -9.73 8.95 15.73
CA ASP A 36 -11.18 9.01 15.63
C ASP A 36 -11.58 9.51 14.24
N GLU A 37 -11.71 8.57 13.30
CA GLU A 37 -12.06 8.80 11.90
C GLU A 37 -13.39 8.12 11.58
N ALA A 38 -14.12 8.67 10.61
CA ALA A 38 -15.42 8.12 10.23
C ALA A 38 -15.31 6.68 9.70
N GLU A 39 -16.24 5.82 10.13
CA GLU A 39 -16.38 4.47 9.60
C GLU A 39 -16.63 4.51 8.08
N ASN A 40 -16.18 3.47 7.38
CA ASN A 40 -16.38 3.30 5.93
C ASN A 40 -15.78 4.42 5.07
N SER A 41 -14.81 5.17 5.60
CA SER A 41 -14.02 6.13 4.84
C SER A 41 -13.00 5.42 3.93
N LEU A 42 -12.77 5.99 2.74
CA LEU A 42 -11.69 5.57 1.85
C LEU A 42 -10.43 6.33 2.23
N LEU A 43 -9.36 5.59 2.49
CA LEU A 43 -8.07 6.16 2.90
C LEU A 43 -7.05 5.96 1.77
N VAL A 44 -6.43 7.05 1.34
CA VAL A 44 -5.28 7.01 0.42
C VAL A 44 -4.01 6.96 1.25
N VAL A 45 -3.26 5.87 1.13
CA VAL A 45 -1.99 5.69 1.83
C VAL A 45 -0.91 6.50 1.13
N THR A 46 -0.28 7.42 1.86
CA THR A 46 0.84 8.25 1.37
C THR A 46 2.19 7.76 1.88
N GLU A 47 2.21 7.10 3.05
CA GLU A 47 3.39 6.53 3.68
C GLU A 47 3.01 5.25 4.43
N ALA A 48 3.88 4.25 4.39
CA ALA A 48 3.69 2.99 5.09
C ALA A 48 4.87 2.68 6.01
N LEU A 49 4.58 2.28 7.26
CA LEU A 49 5.56 1.75 8.19
C LEU A 49 6.01 0.35 7.75
N ARG A 50 7.32 0.10 7.77
CA ARG A 50 7.95 -1.16 7.37
C ARG A 50 8.24 -2.04 8.58
N ASP A 51 7.18 -2.52 9.23
CA ASP A 51 7.27 -3.40 10.41
C ASP A 51 6.87 -4.87 10.10
N GLU A 52 6.92 -5.25 8.82
CA GLU A 52 6.49 -6.57 8.34
C GLU A 52 7.62 -7.57 8.07
N GLY A 53 8.86 -7.09 7.90
CA GLY A 53 10.07 -7.91 7.69
C GLY A 53 10.40 -8.28 6.24
N THR A 54 9.40 -8.56 5.39
CA THR A 54 9.58 -9.00 3.99
C THR A 54 10.21 -7.90 3.11
N SER A 55 9.78 -6.65 3.27
CA SER A 55 10.25 -5.53 2.44
C SER A 55 11.76 -5.27 2.58
N TYR A 56 12.37 -5.67 3.69
CA TYR A 56 13.81 -5.53 3.92
C TYR A 56 14.66 -6.42 3.02
N HIS A 57 14.06 -7.41 2.33
CA HIS A 57 14.73 -8.19 1.31
C HIS A 57 14.83 -7.48 -0.05
N TYR A 58 14.00 -6.45 -0.29
CA TYR A 58 13.91 -5.77 -1.58
C TYR A 58 14.47 -4.34 -1.56
N LEU A 59 14.46 -3.67 -0.40
CA LEU A 59 14.94 -2.30 -0.23
C LEU A 59 15.81 -2.15 1.03
N PRO A 60 16.80 -1.24 1.02
CA PRO A 60 17.59 -0.93 2.22
C PRO A 60 16.72 -0.64 3.44
N ALA A 61 17.23 -0.99 4.63
CA ALA A 61 16.48 -0.84 5.86
C ALA A 61 16.12 0.64 6.14
N ALA A 62 14.83 0.88 6.34
CA ALA A 62 14.27 2.18 6.72
C ALA A 62 12.95 1.95 7.48
N PRO A 63 12.58 2.82 8.44
CA PRO A 63 11.38 2.64 9.27
C PRO A 63 10.07 2.78 8.49
N SER A 64 10.09 3.54 7.39
CA SER A 64 8.92 3.80 6.55
C SER A 64 9.32 3.94 5.09
N ILE A 65 8.31 4.00 4.22
CA ILE A 65 8.45 4.29 2.79
C ILE A 65 7.31 5.19 2.33
N CYS A 66 7.64 6.24 1.57
CA CYS A 66 6.66 7.13 0.96
C CYS A 66 6.23 6.59 -0.41
N LEU A 67 4.94 6.71 -0.71
CA LEU A 67 4.41 6.45 -2.04
C LEU A 67 4.78 7.60 -2.99
N ASP A 68 4.85 7.32 -4.29
CA ASP A 68 5.04 8.35 -5.30
C ASP A 68 3.90 9.39 -5.26
N ASN A 69 4.27 10.68 -5.26
CA ASN A 69 3.32 11.78 -5.20
C ASN A 69 2.41 11.82 -6.45
N ASP A 70 2.95 11.52 -7.63
CA ASP A 70 2.18 11.58 -8.87
C ASP A 70 1.05 10.53 -8.87
N VAL A 71 1.36 9.33 -8.37
CA VAL A 71 0.39 8.24 -8.19
C VAL A 71 -0.63 8.60 -7.12
N THR A 72 -0.19 9.16 -6.00
CA THR A 72 -1.06 9.58 -4.90
C THR A 72 -2.07 10.61 -5.36
N ILE A 73 -1.63 11.65 -6.09
CA ILE A 73 -2.50 12.70 -6.64
C ILE A 73 -3.49 12.11 -7.64
N SER A 74 -3.04 11.19 -8.50
CA SER A 74 -3.92 10.51 -9.46
C SER A 74 -5.04 9.71 -8.77
N ILE A 75 -4.71 8.97 -7.71
CA ILE A 75 -5.70 8.22 -6.91
C ILE A 75 -6.65 9.18 -6.19
N GLN A 76 -6.13 10.22 -5.54
CA GLN A 76 -6.96 11.21 -4.83
C GLN A 76 -7.94 11.92 -5.76
N SER A 77 -7.49 12.34 -6.94
CA SER A 77 -8.36 13.00 -7.93
C SER A 77 -9.44 12.04 -8.46
N SER A 78 -9.10 10.77 -8.68
CA SER A 78 -10.07 9.74 -9.09
C SER A 78 -11.12 9.47 -8.01
N LEU A 79 -10.70 9.46 -6.74
CA LEU A 79 -11.61 9.26 -5.60
C LEU A 79 -12.50 10.49 -5.34
N ALA A 80 -11.98 11.71 -5.54
CA ALA A 80 -12.76 12.93 -5.42
C ALA A 80 -13.89 13.02 -6.45
N GLY A 81 -13.71 12.40 -7.62
CA GLY A 81 -14.74 12.30 -8.67
C GLY A 81 -15.85 11.28 -8.40
N LEU A 82 -15.74 10.47 -7.34
CA LEU A 82 -16.76 9.48 -6.94
C LEU A 82 -17.78 10.05 -5.93
N GLY A 83 -17.76 11.37 -5.71
CA GLY A 83 -18.72 12.11 -4.87
C GLY A 83 -19.99 12.51 -5.61
#